data_AF-A0A7K9TI56-F1
#
_entry.id   AF-A0A7K9TI56-F1
#
_cell.length_a   1.000
_cell.length_b   1.000
_cell.length_c   1.000
_cell.angle_alpha   90.00
_cell.angle_beta   90.00
_cell.angle_gamma   90.00
#
_symmetry.space_group_name_H-M   'P 1'
#
loop_
_entity.id
_entity.type
_entity.pdbx_description
1 polymer ?
#
loop_
_entity_poly.entity_id
_entity_poly.type
_entity_poly.pdbx_seq_one_letter_code
_entity_poly.pdbx_strand_id
1 'polypeptide(L)'
;QKGTGSGSAQAKKSQHAEEATFYLDCRAAYLAVFKSSLENIQSKEQLTLVLQQAGRNPSQKTVSKYWTSQITKLNFDDFCHILKQEKPATKSELLEAFGKIDKDNTGYILHDELYNILTTRGEKMTGDEVSAIIKQADFNCSGQLDYHKFCDFYLTTSQQCCKAAREKLQVDGRLRQQQFGSQAEASLEGITAPMSKPSPRILRKADHKLAPTKGDSRTPSRPSSAQSCKASVSTTLSMGASSSRNTTKLIEPDTMKEWQCAQSKGCFYLEEDGEIISHKYKLHLPQRSTVCITIKPLSLHQVEGKPCPWLSVDTALYILKENESQEKLQLVSFTEQQNKEVFGWKGELGSGIYWLLPFTTGCRLKKANKPMTGEAKLVFRGEDGDLALTKEFRAALVEIFEMIDLDGNGLLSLEEYNFFELRTSGEKCDEEAWAVCKENFEMKKNELTRQGFLDLNLMEANDCGGDPSDLWVTLLSLGYNKALEMTEACPFVIDICAEKCKPRFKAIYLEAGSSELNRAVCKSVVTKGEAKAMDGCENIIIYTYQSGRRITSVIENKSDNKVIIHVNNEQSKNCLSSRRLTVFAVEVAPKSMMVSQHVMPLKEQEEWLYSCVHSLV
;
A
#
# COMPACT_ATOMS: atom_id res chain seq x y z
N GLN A 1 -16.59 23.32 -40.11
CA GLN A 1 -15.12 23.26 -40.37
C GLN A 1 -14.56 21.93 -39.83
N LYS A 2 -13.35 21.52 -40.25
CA LYS A 2 -12.56 20.48 -39.53
C LYS A 2 -11.61 21.16 -38.53
N GLY A 3 -11.31 20.54 -37.38
CA GLY A 3 -10.10 20.86 -36.61
C GLY A 3 -10.25 21.25 -35.13
N THR A 4 -10.80 20.37 -34.28
CA THR A 4 -10.69 20.51 -32.80
C THR A 4 -10.32 19.20 -32.07
N GLY A 5 -10.31 18.05 -32.75
CA GLY A 5 -10.24 16.74 -32.10
C GLY A 5 -8.84 16.21 -31.70
N SER A 6 -7.73 16.76 -32.20
CA SER A 6 -6.39 16.21 -31.91
C SER A 6 -5.76 16.71 -30.61
N GLY A 7 -6.07 17.95 -30.19
CA GLY A 7 -5.39 18.61 -29.07
C GLY A 7 -5.50 17.85 -27.75
N SER A 8 -6.71 17.40 -27.38
CA SER A 8 -6.92 16.68 -26.11
C SER A 8 -6.32 15.27 -26.10
N ALA A 9 -6.28 14.58 -27.24
CA ALA A 9 -5.63 13.28 -27.37
C ALA A 9 -4.09 13.41 -27.32
N GLN A 10 -3.54 14.51 -27.84
CA GLN A 10 -2.11 14.78 -27.84
C GLN A 10 -1.62 15.26 -26.46
N ALA A 11 -2.38 16.11 -25.77
CA ALA A 11 -2.10 16.53 -24.40
C ALA A 11 -2.18 15.36 -23.40
N LYS A 12 -3.16 14.45 -23.53
CA LYS A 12 -3.21 13.23 -22.72
C LYS A 12 -2.03 12.29 -22.99
N LYS A 13 -1.53 12.25 -24.23
CA LYS A 13 -0.31 11.49 -24.56
C LYS A 13 0.97 12.09 -23.99
N SER A 14 1.09 13.41 -23.89
CA SER A 14 2.24 14.03 -23.22
C SER A 14 2.18 13.83 -21.70
N GLN A 15 1.02 14.06 -21.08
CA GLN A 15 0.83 13.86 -19.64
C GLN A 15 1.13 12.41 -19.19
N HIS A 16 0.69 11.41 -19.96
CA HIS A 16 1.04 10.00 -19.72
C HIS A 16 2.54 9.72 -19.88
N ALA A 17 3.21 10.35 -20.84
CA ALA A 17 4.65 10.20 -21.02
C ALA A 17 5.45 10.89 -19.90
N GLU A 18 4.95 12.01 -19.37
CA GLU A 18 5.51 12.73 -18.24
C GLU A 18 5.39 11.91 -16.94
N GLU A 19 4.22 11.33 -16.64
CA GLU A 19 4.04 10.50 -15.43
C GLU A 19 4.80 9.16 -15.51
N ALA A 20 4.87 8.52 -16.68
CA ALA A 20 5.72 7.35 -16.88
C ALA A 20 7.23 7.67 -16.75
N THR A 21 7.65 8.87 -17.15
CA THR A 21 9.02 9.36 -16.94
C THR A 21 9.29 9.62 -15.46
N PHE A 22 8.37 10.29 -14.76
CA PHE A 22 8.46 10.51 -13.32
C PHE A 22 8.66 9.20 -12.53
N TYR A 23 7.93 8.14 -12.89
CA TYR A 23 8.12 6.83 -12.25
C TYR A 23 9.47 6.18 -12.55
N LEU A 24 9.97 6.32 -13.78
CA LEU A 24 11.30 5.85 -14.13
C LEU A 24 12.38 6.57 -13.33
N ASP A 25 12.19 7.87 -13.06
CA ASP A 25 13.11 8.73 -12.31
C ASP A 25 13.10 8.38 -10.82
N CYS A 26 11.92 8.26 -10.22
CA CYS A 26 11.76 7.79 -8.84
C CYS A 26 12.42 6.42 -8.66
N ARG A 27 12.18 5.48 -9.59
CA ARG A 27 12.77 4.14 -9.53
C ARG A 27 14.28 4.15 -9.73
N ALA A 28 14.81 5.01 -10.60
CA ALA A 28 16.25 5.16 -10.80
C ALA A 28 16.94 5.72 -9.55
N ALA A 29 16.34 6.70 -8.88
CA ALA A 29 16.82 7.23 -7.61
C ALA A 29 16.76 6.18 -6.48
N TYR A 30 15.65 5.44 -6.38
CA TYR A 30 15.46 4.39 -5.38
C TYR A 30 16.51 3.27 -5.52
N LEU A 31 16.73 2.80 -6.75
CA LEU A 31 17.70 1.74 -7.05
C LEU A 31 19.16 2.22 -7.11
N ALA A 32 19.41 3.51 -6.85
CA ALA A 32 20.75 4.01 -6.52
C ALA A 32 21.09 3.86 -5.02
N VAL A 33 20.10 3.51 -4.18
CA VAL A 33 20.25 3.28 -2.73
C VAL A 33 19.93 1.83 -2.34
N PHE A 34 18.84 1.27 -2.87
CA PHE A 34 18.31 -0.06 -2.56
C PHE A 34 18.52 -1.05 -3.72
N LYS A 35 18.53 -2.37 -3.45
CA LYS A 35 18.74 -3.39 -4.51
C LYS A 35 17.42 -3.80 -5.21
N SER A 36 16.28 -3.46 -4.61
CA SER A 36 14.92 -3.74 -5.07
C SER A 36 13.99 -2.58 -4.70
N SER A 37 12.94 -2.37 -5.49
CA SER A 37 11.84 -1.45 -5.14
C SER A 37 10.84 -2.07 -4.15
N LEU A 38 11.13 -3.27 -3.62
CA LEU A 38 10.40 -3.96 -2.55
C LEU A 38 11.15 -3.90 -1.21
N GLU A 39 12.41 -3.44 -1.19
CA GLU A 39 13.04 -2.98 0.04
C GLU A 39 12.33 -1.72 0.52
N ASN A 40 12.15 -1.56 1.82
CA ASN A 40 11.60 -0.34 2.40
C ASN A 40 12.74 0.56 2.90
N ILE A 41 12.49 1.87 2.88
CA ILE A 41 13.29 2.84 3.65
C ILE A 41 13.03 2.55 5.14
N GLN A 42 14.08 2.41 5.95
CA GLN A 42 14.03 2.08 7.38
C GLN A 42 14.66 3.14 8.30
N SER A 43 15.17 4.25 7.74
CA SER A 43 15.73 5.35 8.55
C SER A 43 15.64 6.72 7.87
N LYS A 44 15.83 7.80 8.66
CA LYS A 44 15.88 9.19 8.18
C LYS A 44 17.03 9.42 7.19
N GLU A 45 18.16 8.78 7.42
CA GLU A 45 19.38 8.87 6.60
C GLU A 45 19.12 8.23 5.24
N GLN A 46 18.46 7.07 5.21
CA GLN A 46 18.03 6.43 3.96
C GLN A 46 17.01 7.28 3.21
N LEU A 47 16.00 7.86 3.89
CA LEU A 47 15.04 8.79 3.27
C LEU A 47 15.73 10.01 2.65
N THR A 48 16.68 10.60 3.40
CA THR A 48 17.48 11.75 2.95
C THR A 48 18.28 11.41 1.71
N LEU A 49 19.02 10.30 1.75
CA LEU A 49 19.88 9.84 0.65
C LEU A 49 19.07 9.54 -0.62
N VAL A 50 17.92 8.88 -0.50
CA VAL A 50 17.11 8.52 -1.68
C VAL A 50 16.38 9.73 -2.29
N LEU A 51 16.00 10.72 -1.47
CA LEU A 51 15.54 12.02 -1.97
C LEU A 51 16.66 12.82 -2.67
N GLN A 52 17.90 12.71 -2.19
CA GLN A 52 19.08 13.29 -2.85
C GLN A 52 19.40 12.63 -4.19
N GLN A 53 19.28 11.30 -4.32
CA GLN A 53 19.39 10.62 -5.62
C GLN A 53 18.28 11.04 -6.60
N ALA A 54 17.14 11.55 -6.11
CA ALA A 54 16.05 12.12 -6.90
C ALA A 54 16.19 13.65 -7.13
N GLY A 55 17.37 14.23 -6.91
CA GLY A 55 17.65 15.64 -7.17
C GLY A 55 16.95 16.62 -6.23
N ARG A 56 16.58 16.18 -5.02
CA ARG A 56 16.12 17.05 -3.93
C ARG A 56 17.25 17.30 -2.93
N ASN A 57 17.18 18.37 -2.17
CA ASN A 57 17.99 18.53 -0.97
C ASN A 57 17.05 18.81 0.22
N PRO A 58 16.48 17.77 0.86
CA PRO A 58 15.49 17.95 1.91
C PRO A 58 16.17 18.44 3.20
N SER A 59 15.62 19.50 3.78
CA SER A 59 16.01 19.96 5.13
C SER A 59 15.65 18.89 6.18
N GLN A 60 16.30 18.87 7.34
CA GLN A 60 15.91 18.03 8.49
C GLN A 60 14.46 18.26 8.92
N LYS A 61 13.94 19.49 8.72
CA LYS A 61 12.51 19.80 8.86
C LYS A 61 11.65 19.11 7.79
N THR A 62 12.10 19.06 6.53
CA THR A 62 11.43 18.31 5.44
C THR A 62 11.48 16.81 5.68
N VAL A 63 12.61 16.26 6.13
CA VAL A 63 12.75 14.84 6.48
C VAL A 63 11.83 14.49 7.64
N SER A 64 11.82 15.28 8.72
CA SER A 64 10.99 15.00 9.91
C SER A 64 9.49 15.28 9.71
N LYS A 65 9.10 15.99 8.64
CA LYS A 65 7.71 16.07 8.16
C LYS A 65 7.20 14.75 7.57
N TYR A 66 8.10 13.92 7.03
CA TYR A 66 7.78 12.62 6.42
C TYR A 66 8.33 11.42 7.18
N TRP A 67 9.10 11.65 8.24
CA TRP A 67 9.61 10.63 9.15
C TRP A 67 9.42 11.10 10.61
N THR A 68 8.23 10.80 11.13
CA THR A 68 7.84 11.01 12.53
C THR A 68 8.57 10.03 13.45
N SER A 69 8.29 10.07 14.76
CA SER A 69 8.70 9.02 15.70
C SER A 69 7.89 7.72 15.57
N GLN A 70 6.76 7.76 14.84
CA GLN A 70 5.82 6.65 14.67
C GLN A 70 6.08 5.85 13.37
N ILE A 71 6.67 6.49 12.34
CA ILE A 71 7.07 5.84 11.09
C ILE A 71 8.31 4.96 11.32
N THR A 72 8.11 3.64 11.22
CA THR A 72 9.19 2.63 11.26
C THR A 72 9.76 2.29 9.88
N LYS A 73 8.98 2.49 8.81
CA LYS A 73 9.37 2.21 7.42
C LYS A 73 8.52 2.99 6.41
N LEU A 74 9.07 3.22 5.21
CA LEU A 74 8.35 3.78 4.05
C LEU A 74 8.63 2.95 2.79
N ASN A 75 7.59 2.64 2.02
CA ASN A 75 7.70 1.86 0.78
C ASN A 75 7.96 2.75 -0.46
N PHE A 76 8.10 2.13 -1.63
CA PHE A 76 8.34 2.84 -2.90
C PHE A 76 7.17 3.74 -3.36
N ASP A 77 5.91 3.38 -3.09
CA ASP A 77 4.74 4.20 -3.42
C ASP A 77 4.70 5.48 -2.55
N ASP A 78 5.07 5.37 -1.26
CA ASP A 78 5.18 6.54 -0.38
C ASP A 78 6.32 7.48 -0.78
N PHE A 79 7.49 6.93 -1.15
CA PHE A 79 8.58 7.72 -1.73
C PHE A 79 8.15 8.45 -3.01
N CYS A 80 7.41 7.78 -3.91
CA CYS A 80 6.82 8.42 -5.08
C CYS A 80 5.80 9.50 -4.72
N HIS A 81 5.04 9.34 -3.62
CA HIS A 81 4.14 10.37 -3.11
C HIS A 81 4.92 11.60 -2.59
N ILE A 82 5.97 11.38 -1.79
CA ILE A 82 6.82 12.46 -1.25
C ILE A 82 7.42 13.29 -2.40
N LEU A 83 7.92 12.65 -3.47
CA LEU A 83 8.47 13.34 -4.64
C LEU A 83 7.43 14.09 -5.50
N LYS A 84 6.13 13.81 -5.36
CA LYS A 84 5.06 14.64 -5.96
C LYS A 84 4.73 15.88 -5.13
N GLN A 85 4.94 15.83 -3.81
CA GLN A 85 4.73 16.97 -2.91
C GLN A 85 5.95 17.91 -2.90
N GLU A 86 7.13 17.34 -2.63
CA GLU A 86 8.41 18.05 -2.63
C GLU A 86 8.94 18.17 -4.06
N LYS A 87 8.85 19.36 -4.64
CA LYS A 87 9.34 19.66 -6.00
C LYS A 87 10.85 19.95 -6.00
N PRO A 88 11.57 19.75 -7.12
CA PRO A 88 12.96 20.17 -7.22
C PRO A 88 13.03 21.70 -7.29
N ALA A 89 13.95 22.31 -6.56
CA ALA A 89 14.14 23.76 -6.57
C ALA A 89 14.53 24.26 -7.97
N THR A 90 13.82 25.28 -8.46
CA THR A 90 14.11 25.94 -9.74
C THR A 90 15.23 26.96 -9.60
N LYS A 91 15.85 27.35 -10.72
CA LYS A 91 16.85 28.43 -10.73
C LYS A 91 16.30 29.74 -10.15
N SER A 92 15.03 30.05 -10.39
CA SER A 92 14.42 31.29 -9.89
C SER A 92 14.31 31.29 -8.36
N GLU A 93 13.86 30.19 -7.75
CA GLU A 93 13.72 30.08 -6.30
C GLU A 93 15.09 30.12 -5.59
N LEU A 94 16.12 29.50 -6.19
CA LEU A 94 17.48 29.56 -5.68
C LEU A 94 18.08 30.97 -5.75
N LEU A 95 17.93 31.66 -6.89
CA LEU A 95 18.38 33.05 -7.04
C LEU A 95 17.63 34.01 -6.09
N GLU A 96 16.33 33.82 -5.90
CA GLU A 96 15.52 34.61 -4.94
C GLU A 96 15.94 34.35 -3.48
N ALA A 97 16.43 33.15 -3.16
CA ALA A 97 16.99 32.84 -1.84
C ALA A 97 18.33 33.57 -1.60
N PHE A 98 19.23 33.59 -2.59
CA PHE A 98 20.50 34.31 -2.49
C PHE A 98 20.35 35.84 -2.54
N GLY A 99 19.41 36.38 -3.31
CA GLY A 99 19.09 37.82 -3.35
C GLY A 99 18.50 38.37 -2.04
N LYS A 100 18.14 37.52 -1.07
CA LYS A 100 17.79 37.91 0.31
C LYS A 100 19.01 38.07 1.22
N ILE A 101 20.19 37.68 0.74
CA ILE A 101 21.49 37.89 1.36
C ILE A 101 22.18 39.08 0.69
N ASP A 102 22.34 39.02 -0.65
CA ASP A 102 22.89 40.08 -1.49
C ASP A 102 21.90 41.26 -1.65
N LYS A 103 21.77 42.05 -0.59
CA LYS A 103 20.87 43.23 -0.54
C LYS A 103 21.15 44.25 -1.64
N ASP A 104 22.41 44.37 -2.04
CA ASP A 104 22.88 45.33 -3.04
C ASP A 104 22.70 44.80 -4.48
N ASN A 105 22.22 43.55 -4.64
CA ASN A 105 21.94 42.87 -5.91
C ASN A 105 23.16 42.87 -6.86
N THR A 106 24.34 42.62 -6.29
CA THR A 106 25.63 42.55 -6.98
C THR A 106 25.81 41.30 -7.83
N GLY A 107 25.10 40.20 -7.52
CA GLY A 107 25.34 38.86 -8.05
C GLY A 107 26.34 38.03 -7.24
N TYR A 108 26.86 38.57 -6.12
CA TYR A 108 27.93 37.99 -5.33
C TYR A 108 27.64 38.03 -3.82
N ILE A 109 28.24 37.11 -3.05
CA ILE A 109 28.20 37.09 -1.58
C ILE A 109 29.62 36.93 -1.04
N LEU A 110 30.02 37.75 -0.07
CA LEU A 110 31.34 37.65 0.57
C LEU A 110 31.49 36.33 1.33
N HIS A 111 32.68 35.72 1.26
CA HIS A 111 32.96 34.44 1.94
C HIS A 111 32.73 34.50 3.45
N ASP A 112 33.06 35.62 4.10
CA ASP A 112 32.79 35.81 5.53
C ASP A 112 31.28 35.89 5.84
N GLU A 113 30.48 36.52 4.97
CA GLU A 113 29.01 36.59 5.15
C GLU A 113 28.37 35.21 4.92
N LEU A 114 28.79 34.51 3.87
CA LEU A 114 28.38 33.13 3.59
C LEU A 114 28.73 32.21 4.77
N TYR A 115 29.94 32.30 5.32
CA TYR A 115 30.38 31.52 6.47
C TYR A 115 29.55 31.83 7.72
N ASN A 116 29.35 33.10 8.03
CA ASN A 116 28.52 33.49 9.18
C ASN A 116 27.07 33.00 9.01
N ILE A 117 26.48 33.07 7.82
CA ILE A 117 25.11 32.61 7.59
C ILE A 117 25.01 31.08 7.74
N LEU A 118 25.86 30.31 7.06
CA LEU A 118 25.80 28.84 7.06
C LEU A 118 26.18 28.20 8.41
N THR A 119 26.97 28.88 9.25
CA THR A 119 27.32 28.38 10.59
C THR A 119 26.40 28.87 11.72
N THR A 120 25.65 29.97 11.52
CA THR A 120 24.78 30.54 12.58
C THR A 120 23.28 30.34 12.38
N ARG A 121 22.79 30.23 11.13
CA ARG A 121 21.35 30.22 10.82
C ARG A 121 20.87 28.89 10.24
N GLY A 122 19.66 28.48 10.63
CA GLY A 122 19.01 27.28 10.10
C GLY A 122 19.73 25.99 10.49
N GLU A 123 19.83 25.07 9.53
CA GLU A 123 20.57 23.81 9.68
C GLU A 123 22.06 24.09 9.44
N LYS A 124 22.80 24.21 10.56
CA LYS A 124 24.17 24.70 10.60
C LYS A 124 25.15 23.72 9.98
N MET A 125 25.99 24.20 9.08
CA MET A 125 27.17 23.48 8.58
C MET A 125 28.36 23.66 9.54
N THR A 126 29.26 22.69 9.55
CA THR A 126 30.58 22.83 10.19
C THR A 126 31.50 23.77 9.40
N GLY A 127 32.51 24.32 10.08
CA GLY A 127 33.49 25.19 9.43
C GLY A 127 34.27 24.51 8.29
N ASP A 128 34.46 23.18 8.37
CA ASP A 128 35.12 22.39 7.34
C ASP A 128 34.25 22.18 6.10
N GLU A 129 32.94 21.93 6.28
CA GLU A 129 31.98 21.84 5.16
C GLU A 129 31.87 23.17 4.41
N VAL A 130 31.76 24.29 5.12
CA VAL A 130 31.74 25.61 4.47
C VAL A 130 33.08 25.92 3.81
N SER A 131 34.20 25.54 4.43
CA SER A 131 35.52 25.64 3.81
C SER A 131 35.67 24.79 2.54
N ALA A 132 34.97 23.65 2.44
CA ALA A 132 34.95 22.83 1.24
C ALA A 132 34.12 23.45 0.10
N ILE A 133 33.04 24.18 0.42
CA ILE A 133 32.25 24.97 -0.54
C ILE A 133 33.06 26.16 -1.05
N ILE A 134 33.73 26.91 -0.17
CA ILE A 134 34.53 28.10 -0.50
C ILE A 134 35.74 27.75 -1.40
N LYS A 135 36.27 26.53 -1.31
CA LYS A 135 37.41 26.05 -2.13
C LYS A 135 37.05 25.65 -3.57
N GLN A 136 35.77 25.62 -3.95
CA GLN A 136 35.36 25.25 -5.32
C GLN A 136 35.60 26.41 -6.31
N ALA A 137 36.49 26.22 -7.28
CA ALA A 137 36.87 27.28 -8.22
C ALA A 137 35.79 27.61 -9.27
N ASP A 138 34.83 26.72 -9.52
CA ASP A 138 33.78 26.90 -10.53
C ASP A 138 32.82 28.06 -10.24
N PHE A 139 32.65 28.40 -8.96
CA PHE A 139 31.71 29.43 -8.50
C PHE A 139 32.26 30.38 -7.42
N ASN A 140 33.53 30.26 -7.03
CA ASN A 140 34.18 31.22 -6.13
C ASN A 140 35.32 31.96 -6.83
N CYS A 141 35.41 33.28 -6.64
CA CYS A 141 36.54 34.09 -7.10
C CYS A 141 36.76 35.26 -6.13
N SER A 142 38.01 35.71 -5.97
CA SER A 142 38.36 36.95 -5.23
C SER A 142 37.68 37.13 -3.84
N GLY A 143 37.52 36.06 -3.06
CA GLY A 143 36.88 36.11 -1.73
C GLY A 143 35.35 36.19 -1.74
N GLN A 144 34.73 35.90 -2.89
CA GLN A 144 33.28 35.99 -3.12
C GLN A 144 32.73 34.73 -3.81
N LEU A 145 31.49 34.39 -3.45
CA LEU A 145 30.65 33.39 -4.10
C LEU A 145 29.85 34.05 -5.23
N ASP A 146 30.04 33.60 -6.46
CA ASP A 146 29.13 33.88 -7.58
C ASP A 146 27.93 32.93 -7.48
N TYR A 147 26.83 33.42 -6.89
CA TYR A 147 25.68 32.57 -6.65
C TYR A 147 24.90 32.22 -7.92
N HIS A 148 25.09 32.96 -9.02
CA HIS A 148 24.54 32.61 -10.32
C HIS A 148 25.22 31.35 -10.89
N LYS A 149 26.56 31.30 -10.88
CA LYS A 149 27.35 30.11 -11.23
C LYS A 149 27.07 28.95 -10.28
N PHE A 150 26.94 29.19 -8.98
CA PHE A 150 26.57 28.15 -8.02
C PHE A 150 25.21 27.51 -8.34
N CYS A 151 24.19 28.32 -8.68
CA CYS A 151 22.88 27.80 -9.08
C CYS A 151 22.95 26.96 -10.35
N ASP A 152 23.71 27.40 -11.37
CA ASP A 152 23.89 26.63 -12.60
C ASP A 152 24.67 25.33 -12.36
N PHE A 153 25.72 25.37 -11.53
CA PHE A 153 26.48 24.19 -11.12
C PHE A 153 25.61 23.17 -10.37
N TYR A 154 24.84 23.62 -9.39
CA TYR A 154 23.91 22.78 -8.60
C TYR A 154 22.87 22.10 -9.50
N LEU A 155 22.20 22.86 -10.37
CA LEU A 155 21.20 22.31 -11.28
C LEU A 155 21.80 21.36 -12.31
N THR A 156 22.98 21.68 -12.84
CA THR A 156 23.73 20.79 -13.76
C THR A 156 24.11 19.48 -13.08
N THR A 157 24.64 19.54 -11.86
CA THR A 157 25.02 18.36 -11.06
C THR A 157 23.81 17.49 -10.74
N SER A 158 22.70 18.09 -10.30
CA SER A 158 21.44 17.39 -10.03
C SER A 158 20.91 16.66 -11.28
N GLN A 159 20.90 17.33 -12.44
CA GLN A 159 20.53 16.70 -13.72
C GLN A 159 21.48 15.57 -14.12
N GLN A 160 22.79 15.72 -13.91
CA GLN A 160 23.78 14.67 -14.17
C GLN A 160 23.60 13.45 -13.26
N CYS A 161 23.33 13.64 -11.97
CA CYS A 161 23.04 12.54 -11.04
C CYS A 161 21.78 11.76 -11.45
N CYS A 162 20.67 12.46 -11.72
CA CYS A 162 19.44 11.82 -12.19
C CYS A 162 19.64 11.10 -13.55
N LYS A 163 20.46 11.65 -14.44
CA LYS A 163 20.83 10.99 -15.71
C LYS A 163 21.66 9.73 -15.46
N ALA A 164 22.69 9.79 -14.62
CA ALA A 164 23.54 8.66 -14.29
C ALA A 164 22.76 7.53 -13.59
N ALA A 165 21.79 7.86 -12.74
CA ALA A 165 20.88 6.90 -12.14
C ALA A 165 20.01 6.18 -13.20
N ARG A 166 19.41 6.94 -14.14
CA ARG A 166 18.66 6.37 -15.29
C ARG A 166 19.55 5.49 -16.17
N GLU A 167 20.81 5.87 -16.39
CA GLU A 167 21.76 5.13 -17.22
C GLU A 167 22.20 3.83 -16.53
N LYS A 168 22.51 3.85 -15.22
CA LYS A 168 22.72 2.62 -14.42
C LYS A 168 21.53 1.68 -14.51
N LEU A 169 20.30 2.19 -14.33
CA LEU A 169 19.07 1.40 -14.41
C LEU A 169 18.88 0.74 -15.78
N GLN A 170 19.27 1.41 -16.87
CA GLN A 170 19.26 0.82 -18.21
C GLN A 170 20.39 -0.19 -18.43
N VAL A 171 21.59 0.04 -17.88
CA VAL A 171 22.72 -0.90 -18.00
C VAL A 171 22.42 -2.20 -17.26
N ASP A 172 21.84 -2.14 -16.06
CA ASP A 172 21.37 -3.31 -15.32
C ASP A 172 20.31 -4.12 -16.10
N GLY A 173 19.40 -3.44 -16.78
CA GLY A 173 18.43 -4.08 -17.68
C GLY A 173 19.10 -4.75 -18.89
N ARG A 174 20.08 -4.09 -19.51
CA ARG A 174 20.82 -4.59 -20.68
C ARG A 174 21.75 -5.75 -20.33
N LEU A 175 22.40 -5.73 -19.17
CA LEU A 175 23.25 -6.84 -18.70
C LEU A 175 22.42 -8.12 -18.49
N ARG A 176 21.22 -7.98 -17.87
CA ARG A 176 20.28 -9.10 -17.74
C ARG A 176 19.78 -9.59 -19.11
N GLN A 177 19.51 -8.70 -20.06
CA GLN A 177 19.16 -9.10 -21.43
C GLN A 177 20.32 -9.80 -22.17
N GLN A 178 21.57 -9.34 -22.01
CA GLN A 178 22.73 -9.92 -22.68
C GLN A 178 23.15 -11.27 -22.09
N GLN A 179 22.92 -11.51 -20.79
CA GLN A 179 23.08 -12.84 -20.18
C GLN A 179 22.11 -13.90 -20.76
N PHE A 180 20.96 -13.48 -21.30
CA PHE A 180 20.04 -14.34 -22.06
C PHE A 180 20.27 -14.29 -23.58
N GLY A 181 21.31 -13.58 -24.06
CA GLY A 181 21.54 -13.30 -25.48
C GLY A 181 22.56 -14.21 -26.19
N SER A 182 23.32 -15.04 -25.46
CA SER A 182 24.46 -15.81 -26.01
C SER A 182 24.69 -17.19 -25.36
N GLN A 183 23.66 -18.05 -25.30
CA GLN A 183 23.87 -19.50 -25.35
C GLN A 183 22.78 -20.19 -26.18
N ALA A 184 23.10 -20.39 -27.47
CA ALA A 184 22.61 -21.54 -28.22
C ALA A 184 23.73 -22.60 -28.24
N GLU A 185 23.35 -23.87 -28.26
CA GLU A 185 24.18 -25.01 -27.86
C GLU A 185 25.45 -25.24 -28.71
N ALA A 186 26.52 -25.71 -28.04
CA ALA A 186 27.48 -26.64 -28.62
C ALA A 186 28.28 -27.36 -27.50
N SER A 187 27.81 -28.53 -27.06
CA SER A 187 28.58 -29.45 -26.22
C SER A 187 28.88 -30.74 -26.98
N LEU A 188 30.15 -30.94 -27.35
CA LEU A 188 30.66 -32.26 -27.77
C LEU A 188 32.18 -32.29 -27.60
N GLU A 189 32.71 -33.30 -26.89
CA GLU A 189 34.13 -33.61 -26.89
C GLU A 189 34.47 -34.54 -28.07
N GLY A 190 35.63 -34.33 -28.71
CA GLY A 190 36.09 -35.13 -29.84
C GLY A 190 37.51 -34.74 -30.26
N ILE A 191 38.40 -35.72 -30.41
CA ILE A 191 39.86 -35.50 -30.48
C ILE A 191 40.37 -35.53 -31.94
N THR A 192 41.41 -34.73 -32.22
CA THR A 192 42.26 -34.70 -33.43
C THR A 192 41.70 -34.11 -34.74
N ALA A 193 42.64 -33.75 -35.63
CA ALA A 193 42.52 -32.94 -36.86
C ALA A 193 43.13 -33.75 -38.06
N PRO A 194 43.36 -33.22 -39.30
CA PRO A 194 43.19 -31.83 -39.79
C PRO A 194 42.66 -31.65 -41.25
N MET A 195 42.57 -30.38 -41.68
CA MET A 195 42.63 -29.86 -43.07
C MET A 195 41.62 -30.32 -44.15
N SER A 196 40.84 -29.38 -44.70
CA SER A 196 41.06 -28.83 -46.06
C SER A 196 39.98 -27.80 -46.51
N LYS A 197 40.32 -27.02 -47.55
CA LYS A 197 39.44 -26.21 -48.43
C LYS A 197 39.56 -26.81 -49.85
N PRO A 198 38.63 -26.65 -50.82
CA PRO A 198 37.91 -25.39 -51.11
C PRO A 198 36.45 -25.51 -51.64
N SER A 199 35.93 -24.37 -52.12
CA SER A 199 34.67 -24.09 -52.87
C SER A 199 34.62 -24.80 -54.27
N PRO A 200 33.56 -24.68 -55.16
CA PRO A 200 32.56 -23.59 -55.27
C PRO A 200 31.11 -23.91 -55.77
N ARG A 201 30.36 -22.80 -55.97
CA ARG A 201 29.03 -22.57 -56.57
C ARG A 201 28.61 -23.44 -57.79
N ILE A 202 27.30 -23.66 -57.94
CA ILE A 202 26.57 -23.84 -59.23
C ILE A 202 25.26 -23.01 -59.24
N LEU A 203 24.73 -22.66 -60.43
CA LEU A 203 23.56 -21.79 -60.69
C LEU A 203 22.73 -22.30 -61.90
N ARG A 204 21.39 -22.29 -61.82
CA ARG A 204 20.34 -22.37 -62.89
C ARG A 204 18.95 -22.33 -62.20
N LYS A 205 17.81 -21.73 -62.65
CA LYS A 205 17.19 -21.33 -63.95
C LYS A 205 16.77 -22.48 -64.88
N ALA A 206 15.58 -22.52 -65.51
CA ALA A 206 14.28 -21.79 -65.43
C ALA A 206 13.24 -22.55 -66.34
N ASP A 207 11.98 -22.19 -66.65
CA ASP A 207 11.03 -21.09 -66.34
C ASP A 207 9.57 -21.51 -66.75
N HIS A 208 8.56 -20.64 -66.55
CA HIS A 208 7.24 -20.58 -67.27
C HIS A 208 6.16 -21.67 -66.97
N LYS A 209 4.83 -21.46 -67.14
CA LYS A 209 4.02 -20.33 -67.71
C LYS A 209 2.54 -20.30 -67.22
N LEU A 210 1.90 -19.12 -67.37
CA LEU A 210 0.44 -18.83 -67.50
C LEU A 210 -0.52 -18.93 -66.29
N ALA A 211 -1.50 -18.01 -66.30
CA ALA A 211 -2.65 -17.84 -65.39
C ALA A 211 -3.82 -17.20 -66.17
N PRO A 212 -5.05 -17.09 -65.60
CA PRO A 212 -5.49 -15.84 -64.94
C PRO A 212 -6.44 -16.13 -63.72
N THR A 213 -7.15 -15.21 -63.04
CA THR A 213 -7.48 -13.78 -63.23
C THR A 213 -7.82 -13.10 -61.87
N LYS A 214 -7.72 -11.77 -61.78
CA LYS A 214 -8.16 -10.86 -60.68
C LYS A 214 -7.38 -10.98 -59.35
N GLY A 215 -7.01 -9.89 -58.67
CA GLY A 215 -7.08 -8.49 -59.10
C GLY A 215 -6.96 -7.46 -57.97
N ASP A 216 -5.74 -7.26 -57.44
CA ASP A 216 -5.47 -6.31 -56.33
C ASP A 216 -4.40 -5.28 -56.68
N SER A 217 -4.54 -4.04 -56.20
CA SER A 217 -3.68 -2.90 -56.61
C SER A 217 -3.03 -2.14 -55.45
N ARG A 218 -1.79 -2.56 -55.14
CA ARG A 218 -0.64 -1.76 -54.65
C ARG A 218 -0.86 -0.79 -53.48
N THR A 219 -0.27 -1.14 -52.34
CA THR A 219 0.26 -0.16 -51.39
C THR A 219 1.45 0.63 -51.97
N PRO A 220 1.68 1.88 -51.52
CA PRO A 220 3.01 2.49 -51.49
C PRO A 220 3.62 2.33 -50.09
N SER A 221 4.80 1.70 -50.00
CA SER A 221 5.50 1.51 -48.74
C SER A 221 6.26 2.77 -48.30
N ARG A 222 6.22 3.06 -46.99
CA ARG A 222 7.23 3.86 -46.28
C ARG A 222 7.80 2.99 -45.14
N PRO A 223 9.11 3.04 -44.87
CA PRO A 223 9.69 2.30 -43.76
C PRO A 223 9.19 2.88 -42.44
N SER A 224 8.59 2.04 -41.59
CA SER A 224 8.26 2.45 -40.23
C SER A 224 9.55 2.54 -39.41
N SER A 225 9.75 3.68 -38.75
CA SER A 225 10.80 3.86 -37.74
C SER A 225 10.63 2.83 -36.62
N ALA A 226 11.74 2.30 -36.10
CA ALA A 226 11.73 1.29 -35.04
C ALA A 226 10.90 1.76 -33.82
N GLN A 227 9.72 1.16 -33.66
CA GLN A 227 8.83 1.38 -32.54
C GLN A 227 8.92 0.14 -31.66
N SER A 228 9.46 0.26 -30.45
CA SER A 228 9.55 -0.87 -29.53
C SER A 228 8.15 -1.29 -29.10
N CYS A 229 7.72 -2.48 -29.50
CA CYS A 229 6.49 -3.10 -29.01
C CYS A 229 6.67 -3.43 -27.53
N LYS A 230 6.33 -2.48 -26.65
CA LYS A 230 6.20 -2.77 -25.22
C LYS A 230 5.02 -3.71 -25.04
N ALA A 231 5.30 -4.92 -24.56
CA ALA A 231 4.30 -5.91 -24.21
C ALA A 231 3.26 -5.28 -23.27
N SER A 232 1.98 -5.47 -23.55
CA SER A 232 0.89 -4.86 -22.77
C SER A 232 -0.37 -5.69 -22.80
N VAL A 233 -1.31 -5.37 -21.91
CA VAL A 233 -2.66 -5.92 -21.90
C VAL A 233 -3.59 -4.95 -21.19
N SER A 234 -4.85 -4.86 -21.63
CA SER A 234 -5.85 -3.97 -21.06
C SER A 234 -7.09 -4.72 -20.57
N THR A 235 -7.61 -4.33 -19.42
CA THR A 235 -8.90 -4.76 -18.91
C THR A 235 -9.78 -3.54 -18.67
N THR A 236 -10.97 -3.55 -19.27
CA THR A 236 -12.00 -2.53 -19.07
C THR A 236 -13.29 -3.21 -18.60
N LEU A 237 -13.80 -2.78 -17.46
CA LEU A 237 -15.06 -3.24 -16.87
C LEU A 237 -15.94 -2.03 -16.57
N SER A 238 -17.17 -2.02 -17.08
CA SER A 238 -18.13 -0.94 -16.88
C SER A 238 -19.29 -1.44 -16.01
N MET A 239 -19.59 -0.72 -14.93
CA MET A 239 -20.56 -1.14 -13.92
C MET A 239 -21.59 -0.03 -13.70
N GLY A 240 -22.84 -0.35 -14.04
CA GLY A 240 -23.96 0.59 -13.96
C GLY A 240 -24.38 0.90 -12.52
N ALA A 241 -25.03 2.05 -12.34
CA ALA A 241 -25.54 2.51 -11.06
C ALA A 241 -26.57 1.53 -10.49
N SER A 242 -26.24 0.94 -9.34
CA SER A 242 -27.12 0.12 -8.47
C SER A 242 -28.22 -0.71 -9.17
N SER A 243 -27.86 -1.60 -10.11
CA SER A 243 -28.75 -2.69 -10.54
C SER A 243 -28.37 -3.99 -9.82
N SER A 244 -29.31 -4.64 -9.15
CA SER A 244 -29.13 -5.83 -8.32
C SER A 244 -28.95 -7.13 -9.12
N ARG A 245 -28.20 -7.06 -10.24
CA ARG A 245 -27.91 -8.21 -11.09
C ARG A 245 -26.69 -8.95 -10.55
N ASN A 246 -26.92 -10.21 -10.19
CA ASN A 246 -25.93 -11.20 -9.73
C ASN A 246 -25.44 -11.08 -8.27
N THR A 247 -26.19 -10.46 -7.36
CA THR A 247 -26.07 -10.81 -5.93
C THR A 247 -26.78 -12.14 -5.67
N THR A 248 -26.02 -13.22 -5.53
CA THR A 248 -26.51 -14.46 -4.92
C THR A 248 -27.04 -14.11 -3.54
N LYS A 249 -28.36 -14.23 -3.31
CA LYS A 249 -28.97 -13.86 -2.03
C LYS A 249 -28.32 -14.65 -0.91
N LEU A 250 -27.72 -13.95 0.08
CA LEU A 250 -27.40 -14.58 1.36
C LEU A 250 -28.69 -15.21 1.89
N ILE A 251 -28.58 -16.44 2.39
CA ILE A 251 -29.68 -17.09 3.09
C ILE A 251 -29.76 -16.46 4.48
N GLU A 252 -30.90 -15.83 4.78
CA GLU A 252 -31.08 -15.02 6.00
C GLU A 252 -31.10 -15.90 7.27
N PRO A 253 -30.54 -15.43 8.40
CA PRO A 253 -30.47 -16.20 9.66
C PRO A 253 -31.82 -16.70 10.17
N ASP A 254 -32.93 -16.02 9.84
CA ASP A 254 -34.29 -16.42 10.20
C ASP A 254 -34.72 -17.79 9.64
N THR A 255 -34.00 -18.32 8.64
CA THR A 255 -34.18 -19.68 8.11
C THR A 255 -33.31 -20.73 8.81
N MET A 256 -32.46 -20.33 9.78
CA MET A 256 -31.45 -21.17 10.44
C MET A 256 -31.73 -21.36 11.94
N LYS A 257 -32.98 -21.28 12.38
CA LYS A 257 -33.38 -21.21 13.81
C LYS A 257 -32.96 -22.40 14.70
N GLU A 258 -32.51 -23.50 14.11
CA GLU A 258 -32.00 -24.69 14.81
C GLU A 258 -30.46 -24.82 14.75
N TRP A 259 -29.77 -23.94 14.02
CA TRP A 259 -28.32 -24.01 13.81
C TRP A 259 -27.57 -23.48 15.03
N GLN A 260 -26.44 -24.12 15.36
CA GLN A 260 -25.64 -23.77 16.53
C GLN A 260 -24.62 -22.71 16.13
N CYS A 261 -24.78 -21.50 16.67
CA CYS A 261 -23.96 -20.34 16.31
C CYS A 261 -22.88 -20.01 17.37
N ALA A 262 -21.82 -19.36 16.90
CA ALA A 262 -20.86 -18.60 17.69
C ALA A 262 -20.60 -17.26 16.96
N GLN A 263 -20.19 -16.24 17.72
CA GLN A 263 -19.83 -14.92 17.22
C GLN A 263 -18.45 -14.55 17.79
N SER A 264 -17.75 -13.64 17.13
CA SER A 264 -16.66 -12.87 17.76
C SER A 264 -16.49 -11.53 17.03
N LYS A 265 -16.23 -10.47 17.79
CA LYS A 265 -15.88 -9.14 17.26
C LYS A 265 -14.41 -9.12 16.82
N GLY A 266 -14.01 -8.01 16.22
CA GLY A 266 -12.62 -7.69 15.91
C GLY A 266 -12.50 -6.30 15.31
N CYS A 267 -11.29 -5.93 14.90
CA CYS A 267 -11.02 -4.67 14.23
C CYS A 267 -9.95 -4.83 13.16
N PHE A 268 -10.06 -4.03 12.10
CA PHE A 268 -8.97 -3.69 11.19
C PHE A 268 -8.33 -2.37 11.66
N TYR A 269 -7.04 -2.37 11.97
CA TYR A 269 -6.27 -1.17 12.26
C TYR A 269 -5.41 -0.81 11.05
N LEU A 270 -5.30 0.49 10.73
CA LEU A 270 -4.45 1.00 9.66
C LEU A 270 -3.15 1.55 10.25
N GLU A 271 -2.02 1.03 9.80
CA GLU A 271 -0.71 1.44 10.27
C GLU A 271 -0.13 2.64 9.50
N GLU A 272 0.93 3.26 10.05
CA GLU A 272 1.64 4.41 9.49
C GLU A 272 2.10 4.20 8.03
N ASP A 273 2.59 2.99 7.74
CA ASP A 273 3.07 2.52 6.43
C ASP A 273 1.95 2.15 5.44
N GLY A 274 0.69 2.17 5.90
CA GLY A 274 -0.48 1.75 5.13
C GLY A 274 -0.75 0.23 5.11
N GLU A 275 -0.03 -0.58 5.89
CA GLU A 275 -0.44 -1.95 6.17
C GLU A 275 -1.73 -1.99 7.00
N ILE A 276 -2.44 -3.10 6.93
CA ILE A 276 -3.69 -3.30 7.68
C ILE A 276 -3.53 -4.49 8.62
N ILE A 277 -3.54 -4.19 9.90
CA ILE A 277 -3.49 -5.17 10.99
C ILE A 277 -4.91 -5.67 11.28
N SER A 278 -5.06 -6.99 11.45
CA SER A 278 -6.32 -7.63 11.85
C SER A 278 -6.11 -8.81 12.78
N HIS A 279 -7.12 -9.08 13.59
CA HIS A 279 -7.23 -10.29 14.39
C HIS A 279 -7.29 -11.53 13.48
N LYS A 280 -6.56 -12.59 13.81
CA LYS A 280 -6.65 -13.89 13.14
C LYS A 280 -7.32 -14.91 14.06
N TYR A 281 -8.21 -15.75 13.52
CA TYR A 281 -9.07 -16.61 14.33
C TYR A 281 -8.93 -18.08 13.97
N LYS A 282 -9.18 -18.95 14.95
CA LYS A 282 -9.22 -20.41 14.78
C LYS A 282 -10.65 -20.92 15.00
N LEU A 283 -11.18 -21.59 13.97
CA LEU A 283 -12.47 -22.29 13.99
C LEU A 283 -12.19 -23.80 14.06
N HIS A 284 -12.71 -24.46 15.09
CA HIS A 284 -12.70 -25.92 15.20
C HIS A 284 -14.13 -26.48 15.08
N LEU A 285 -14.32 -27.37 14.11
CA LEU A 285 -15.56 -28.10 13.84
C LEU A 285 -15.41 -29.57 14.28
N PRO A 286 -16.10 -30.02 15.35
CA PRO A 286 -16.00 -31.40 15.82
C PRO A 286 -16.44 -32.46 14.79
N GLN A 287 -17.44 -32.13 13.96
CA GLN A 287 -17.93 -33.02 12.89
C GLN A 287 -18.20 -32.25 11.60
N ARG A 288 -18.34 -32.97 10.48
CA ARG A 288 -18.70 -32.38 9.18
C ARG A 288 -20.08 -31.74 9.27
N SER A 289 -20.21 -30.49 8.86
CA SER A 289 -21.44 -29.71 8.96
C SER A 289 -21.60 -28.76 7.78
N THR A 290 -22.85 -28.47 7.40
CA THR A 290 -23.12 -27.23 6.67
C THR A 290 -22.85 -26.06 7.61
N VAL A 291 -22.18 -25.03 7.12
CA VAL A 291 -21.79 -23.84 7.88
C VAL A 291 -22.14 -22.60 7.06
N CYS A 292 -22.69 -21.59 7.73
CA CYS A 292 -22.81 -20.22 7.23
C CYS A 292 -21.82 -19.35 8.02
N ILE A 293 -21.01 -18.56 7.34
CA ILE A 293 -20.07 -17.61 7.94
C ILE A 293 -20.32 -16.24 7.33
N THR A 294 -20.51 -15.23 8.16
CA THR A 294 -20.66 -13.83 7.73
C THR A 294 -19.70 -12.90 8.45
N ILE A 295 -19.28 -11.84 7.76
CA ILE A 295 -18.51 -10.73 8.32
C ILE A 295 -19.13 -9.41 7.85
N LYS A 296 -19.20 -8.42 8.75
CA LYS A 296 -19.71 -7.08 8.48
C LYS A 296 -18.98 -6.04 9.35
N PRO A 297 -18.85 -4.77 8.92
CA PRO A 297 -18.52 -3.67 9.82
C PRO A 297 -19.45 -3.64 11.03
N LEU A 298 -18.91 -3.27 12.19
CA LEU A 298 -19.66 -3.17 13.44
C LEU A 298 -20.03 -1.70 13.69
N SER A 299 -21.33 -1.43 13.84
CA SER A 299 -21.79 -0.11 14.31
C SER A 299 -21.72 -0.07 15.82
N LEU A 300 -20.68 0.57 16.35
CA LEU A 300 -20.69 1.07 17.73
C LEU A 300 -21.78 2.15 17.87
N HIS A 301 -22.21 2.44 19.09
CA HIS A 301 -23.42 3.25 19.34
C HIS A 301 -23.26 4.72 18.91
N GLN A 302 -24.06 5.13 17.93
CA GLN A 302 -24.08 6.52 17.44
C GLN A 302 -24.84 7.43 18.41
N VAL A 303 -24.24 8.58 18.73
CA VAL A 303 -25.02 9.79 19.03
C VAL A 303 -25.88 10.12 17.81
N GLU A 304 -27.18 10.31 17.98
CA GLU A 304 -28.15 10.41 16.89
C GLU A 304 -27.71 11.39 15.79
N GLY A 305 -27.57 10.86 14.56
CA GLY A 305 -27.28 11.65 13.36
C GLY A 305 -25.81 11.71 12.91
N LYS A 306 -24.83 11.19 13.67
CA LYS A 306 -23.42 11.13 13.20
C LYS A 306 -23.11 9.77 12.54
N PRO A 307 -22.92 9.70 11.21
CA PRO A 307 -22.66 8.42 10.53
C PRO A 307 -21.24 7.90 10.80
N CYS A 308 -21.13 6.67 11.28
CA CYS A 308 -19.86 5.94 11.43
C CYS A 308 -19.11 5.80 10.08
N PRO A 309 -17.95 6.45 9.86
CA PRO A 309 -17.29 6.45 8.54
C PRO A 309 -16.84 5.05 8.08
N TRP A 310 -16.46 4.21 9.04
CA TRP A 310 -15.96 2.86 8.82
C TRP A 310 -17.02 1.85 8.34
N LEU A 311 -18.33 2.14 8.45
CA LEU A 311 -19.37 1.26 7.88
C LEU A 311 -19.27 1.16 6.36
N SER A 312 -18.62 2.12 5.70
CA SER A 312 -18.32 2.04 4.27
C SER A 312 -17.09 1.18 3.95
N VAL A 313 -16.28 0.78 4.94
CA VAL A 313 -15.10 -0.07 4.74
C VAL A 313 -15.56 -1.48 4.36
N ASP A 314 -14.89 -2.03 3.36
CA ASP A 314 -15.31 -3.28 2.75
C ASP A 314 -14.69 -4.47 3.51
N THR A 315 -15.50 -5.41 4.00
CA THR A 315 -15.02 -6.59 4.76
C THR A 315 -15.11 -7.90 3.97
N ALA A 316 -14.18 -8.82 4.19
CA ALA A 316 -14.24 -10.20 3.72
C ALA A 316 -13.51 -11.12 4.70
N LEU A 317 -13.75 -12.42 4.57
CA LEU A 317 -13.11 -13.45 5.37
C LEU A 317 -12.60 -14.58 4.46
N TYR A 318 -11.32 -14.92 4.59
CA TYR A 318 -10.71 -16.05 3.90
C TYR A 318 -10.68 -17.27 4.83
N ILE A 319 -11.16 -18.42 4.34
CA ILE A 319 -11.30 -19.67 5.07
C ILE A 319 -10.21 -20.63 4.60
N LEU A 320 -9.21 -20.87 5.44
CA LEU A 320 -8.11 -21.78 5.17
C LEU A 320 -8.22 -23.00 6.10
N LYS A 321 -7.84 -24.20 5.64
CA LYS A 321 -7.76 -25.41 6.48
C LYS A 321 -6.33 -25.61 6.97
N GLU A 322 -6.19 -26.07 8.21
CA GLU A 322 -4.92 -26.60 8.75
C GLU A 322 -4.70 -28.03 8.22
N ASN A 323 -3.56 -28.27 7.57
CA ASN A 323 -3.19 -29.55 6.98
C ASN A 323 -2.47 -30.44 8.00
N GLU A 324 -2.47 -31.76 7.77
CA GLU A 324 -1.93 -32.76 8.71
C GLU A 324 -0.42 -32.62 8.98
N SER A 325 0.35 -32.04 8.05
CA SER A 325 1.77 -31.72 8.25
C SER A 325 2.03 -30.35 8.90
N GLN A 326 0.99 -29.55 9.17
CA GLN A 326 1.00 -28.18 9.68
C GLN A 326 1.78 -27.11 8.88
N GLU A 327 2.75 -27.47 8.04
CA GLU A 327 3.63 -26.56 7.29
C GLU A 327 2.93 -25.57 6.33
N LYS A 328 1.68 -25.82 5.91
CA LYS A 328 1.04 -25.01 4.87
C LYS A 328 -0.49 -25.01 4.95
N LEU A 329 -1.06 -23.84 5.26
CA LEU A 329 -2.50 -23.61 5.21
C LEU A 329 -3.03 -23.64 3.77
N GLN A 330 -4.12 -24.39 3.54
CA GLN A 330 -4.80 -24.50 2.24
C GLN A 330 -6.06 -23.62 2.21
N LEU A 331 -6.19 -22.75 1.21
CA LEU A 331 -7.44 -22.04 0.93
C LEU A 331 -8.56 -23.02 0.60
N VAL A 332 -9.67 -22.94 1.35
CA VAL A 332 -10.92 -23.68 1.13
C VAL A 332 -11.93 -22.81 0.41
N SER A 333 -12.20 -21.62 0.94
CA SER A 333 -13.12 -20.66 0.33
C SER A 333 -12.96 -19.25 0.93
N PHE A 334 -13.82 -18.33 0.53
CA PHE A 334 -13.86 -16.95 1.04
C PHE A 334 -15.29 -16.38 0.90
N THR A 335 -15.57 -15.29 1.60
CA THR A 335 -16.88 -14.61 1.54
C THR A 335 -17.09 -13.87 0.22
N GLU A 336 -17.67 -14.55 -0.77
CA GLU A 336 -17.99 -14.01 -2.10
C GLU A 336 -19.43 -13.50 -2.25
N GLN A 337 -20.34 -13.87 -1.34
CA GLN A 337 -21.73 -13.39 -1.34
C GLN A 337 -21.82 -12.05 -0.58
N GLN A 338 -22.68 -11.12 -1.03
CA GLN A 338 -22.88 -9.81 -0.39
C GLN A 338 -24.36 -9.46 -0.28
N ASN A 339 -24.80 -9.00 0.89
CA ASN A 339 -26.10 -8.37 1.12
C ASN A 339 -25.89 -7.10 1.97
N LYS A 340 -26.07 -5.92 1.35
CA LYS A 340 -25.66 -4.62 1.93
C LYS A 340 -24.20 -4.64 2.36
N GLU A 341 -23.92 -4.39 3.64
CA GLU A 341 -22.61 -4.39 4.29
C GLU A 341 -22.17 -5.80 4.75
N VAL A 342 -23.06 -6.80 4.70
CA VAL A 342 -22.77 -8.17 5.13
C VAL A 342 -22.18 -8.97 3.98
N PHE A 343 -20.96 -9.46 4.18
CA PHE A 343 -20.30 -10.41 3.28
C PHE A 343 -20.38 -11.81 3.88
N GLY A 344 -20.63 -12.82 3.04
CA GLY A 344 -20.93 -14.17 3.53
C GLY A 344 -20.44 -15.30 2.63
N TRP A 345 -20.36 -16.48 3.24
CA TRP A 345 -20.14 -17.76 2.60
C TRP A 345 -21.02 -18.83 3.26
N LYS A 346 -21.59 -19.73 2.46
CA LYS A 346 -22.31 -20.92 2.96
C LYS A 346 -21.88 -22.15 2.17
N GLY A 347 -21.55 -23.24 2.86
CA GLY A 347 -21.16 -24.51 2.26
C GLY A 347 -20.92 -25.60 3.32
N GLU A 348 -20.51 -26.79 2.88
CA GLU A 348 -20.14 -27.87 3.80
C GLU A 348 -18.64 -27.78 4.16
N LEU A 349 -18.33 -27.88 5.46
CA LEU A 349 -16.96 -28.01 5.96
C LEU A 349 -16.81 -29.37 6.66
N GLY A 350 -15.69 -30.04 6.42
CA GLY A 350 -15.30 -31.25 7.14
C GLY A 350 -14.94 -30.98 8.60
N SER A 351 -14.84 -32.02 9.41
CA SER A 351 -14.27 -31.92 10.75
C SER A 351 -12.81 -31.42 10.72
N GLY A 352 -12.38 -30.88 11.85
CA GLY A 352 -11.01 -30.38 12.06
C GLY A 352 -10.96 -28.86 12.21
N ILE A 353 -9.85 -28.29 11.77
CA ILE A 353 -9.42 -26.94 12.12
C ILE A 353 -9.30 -26.05 10.89
N TYR A 354 -9.83 -24.84 11.00
CA TYR A 354 -9.81 -23.81 9.99
C TYR A 354 -9.29 -22.49 10.57
N TRP A 355 -8.45 -21.82 9.80
CA TRP A 355 -8.02 -20.45 10.06
C TRP A 355 -8.91 -19.49 9.29
N LEU A 356 -9.44 -18.50 10.00
CA LEU A 356 -10.30 -17.46 9.44
C LEU A 356 -9.52 -16.15 9.47
N LEU A 357 -9.20 -15.64 8.27
CA LEU A 357 -8.36 -14.47 8.06
C LEU A 357 -9.21 -13.31 7.54
N PRO A 358 -9.50 -12.27 8.35
CA PRO A 358 -10.21 -11.08 7.90
C PRO A 358 -9.40 -10.31 6.87
N PHE A 359 -10.12 -9.73 5.92
CA PHE A 359 -9.57 -8.94 4.82
C PHE A 359 -10.43 -7.70 4.55
N THR A 360 -9.76 -6.61 4.18
CA THR A 360 -10.38 -5.45 3.54
C THR A 360 -9.48 -5.03 2.38
N THR A 361 -10.03 -4.42 1.32
CA THR A 361 -9.20 -3.96 0.21
C THR A 361 -8.30 -2.77 0.55
N GLY A 362 -8.53 -2.12 1.70
CA GLY A 362 -7.87 -0.86 2.05
C GLY A 362 -8.23 0.32 1.14
N CYS A 363 -9.21 0.17 0.22
CA CYS A 363 -9.62 1.26 -0.67
C CYS A 363 -10.25 2.43 0.11
N ARG A 364 -10.91 2.12 1.23
CA ARG A 364 -11.71 3.07 2.05
C ARG A 364 -11.19 3.29 3.47
N LEU A 365 -10.43 2.36 4.04
CA LEU A 365 -9.72 2.53 5.30
C LEU A 365 -8.35 3.16 5.01
N LYS A 366 -8.25 4.49 5.14
CA LYS A 366 -7.04 5.29 4.79
C LYS A 366 -6.91 6.50 5.71
N LYS A 367 -5.67 6.91 6.01
CA LYS A 367 -5.35 8.10 6.81
C LYS A 367 -6.06 9.35 6.26
N ALA A 368 -6.68 10.11 7.15
CA ALA A 368 -7.61 11.17 6.78
C ALA A 368 -6.91 12.53 6.65
N ASN A 369 -6.66 12.97 5.41
CA ASN A 369 -6.07 14.30 5.10
C ASN A 369 -7.01 15.50 5.39
N LYS A 370 -7.92 15.41 6.38
CA LYS A 370 -8.75 16.54 6.82
C LYS A 370 -7.92 17.44 7.74
N PRO A 371 -7.96 18.78 7.59
CA PRO A 371 -7.44 19.67 8.61
C PRO A 371 -8.26 19.49 9.89
N MET A 372 -7.60 19.23 11.02
CA MET A 372 -8.27 18.98 12.29
C MET A 372 -8.88 20.27 12.85
N THR A 373 -10.10 20.17 13.39
CA THR A 373 -10.87 21.29 13.94
C THR A 373 -10.48 21.67 15.37
N GLY A 374 -9.57 20.91 15.99
CA GLY A 374 -9.06 21.13 17.34
C GLY A 374 -8.60 19.82 17.97
N GLU A 375 -7.85 19.92 19.07
CA GLU A 375 -7.53 18.78 19.93
C GLU A 375 -8.55 18.71 21.09
N ALA A 376 -9.11 17.52 21.32
CA ALA A 376 -10.07 17.28 22.39
C ALA A 376 -9.38 17.31 23.78
N LYS A 377 -10.14 17.64 24.82
CA LYS A 377 -9.67 17.44 26.21
C LYS A 377 -10.05 16.05 26.67
N LEU A 378 -9.09 15.26 27.12
CA LEU A 378 -9.34 13.93 27.68
C LEU A 378 -9.82 14.01 29.14
N VAL A 379 -9.21 14.89 29.92
CA VAL A 379 -9.53 15.11 31.33
C VAL A 379 -9.77 16.58 31.65
N PHE A 380 -10.45 16.80 32.77
CA PHE A 380 -10.58 18.10 33.43
C PHE A 380 -10.35 17.93 34.94
N ARG A 381 -10.00 19.03 35.62
CA ARG A 381 -9.92 19.07 37.08
C ARG A 381 -11.20 19.68 37.64
N GLY A 382 -11.81 19.04 38.63
CA GLY A 382 -13.00 19.50 39.33
C GLY A 382 -12.72 20.65 40.30
N GLU A 383 -13.77 21.19 40.91
CA GLU A 383 -13.67 22.30 41.88
C GLU A 383 -12.91 21.87 43.15
N ASP A 384 -13.07 20.60 43.57
CA ASP A 384 -12.37 20.00 44.72
C ASP A 384 -10.88 19.68 44.44
N GLY A 385 -10.44 19.81 43.19
CA GLY A 385 -9.06 19.56 42.77
C GLY A 385 -8.78 18.17 42.18
N ASP A 386 -9.73 17.24 42.24
CA ASP A 386 -9.64 15.90 41.64
C ASP A 386 -9.72 15.93 40.11
N LEU A 387 -9.17 14.92 39.43
CA LEU A 387 -9.27 14.76 37.98
C LEU A 387 -10.47 13.88 37.59
N ALA A 388 -11.09 14.20 36.45
CA ALA A 388 -12.20 13.45 35.88
C ALA A 388 -12.10 13.36 34.34
N LEU A 389 -12.51 12.22 33.79
CA LEU A 389 -12.62 11.99 32.34
C LEU A 389 -13.71 12.91 31.76
N THR A 390 -13.45 13.56 30.62
CA THR A 390 -14.48 14.29 29.88
C THR A 390 -15.57 13.34 29.36
N LYS A 391 -16.75 13.88 29.06
CA LYS A 391 -17.87 13.09 28.52
C LYS A 391 -17.48 12.45 27.18
N GLU A 392 -16.72 13.19 26.37
CA GLU A 392 -16.26 12.82 25.04
C GLU A 392 -15.22 11.69 25.14
N PHE A 393 -14.24 11.79 26.04
CA PHE A 393 -13.26 10.72 26.24
C PHE A 393 -13.88 9.48 26.88
N ARG A 394 -14.78 9.65 27.87
CA ARG A 394 -15.55 8.53 28.44
C ARG A 394 -16.37 7.80 27.36
N ALA A 395 -16.93 8.51 26.37
CA ALA A 395 -17.61 7.87 25.24
C ALA A 395 -16.65 7.05 24.36
N ALA A 396 -15.48 7.62 24.01
CA ALA A 396 -14.45 6.91 23.24
C ALA A 396 -13.91 5.67 23.97
N LEU A 397 -13.74 5.72 25.30
CA LEU A 397 -13.35 4.56 26.09
C LEU A 397 -14.43 3.47 26.16
N VAL A 398 -15.72 3.84 26.14
CA VAL A 398 -16.81 2.86 25.99
C VAL A 398 -16.83 2.25 24.58
N GLU A 399 -16.58 3.02 23.53
CA GLU A 399 -16.40 2.49 22.17
C GLU A 399 -15.18 1.55 22.07
N ILE A 400 -14.07 1.86 22.74
CA ILE A 400 -12.90 0.98 22.86
C ILE A 400 -13.25 -0.31 23.59
N PHE A 401 -13.90 -0.23 24.75
CA PHE A 401 -14.34 -1.40 25.51
C PHE A 401 -15.19 -2.34 24.66
N GLU A 402 -16.18 -1.81 23.93
CA GLU A 402 -17.02 -2.58 23.01
C GLU A 402 -16.27 -3.17 21.81
N MET A 403 -15.11 -2.62 21.45
CA MET A 403 -14.25 -3.13 20.37
C MET A 403 -13.30 -4.24 20.85
N ILE A 404 -12.89 -4.23 22.13
CA ILE A 404 -11.94 -5.21 22.72
C ILE A 404 -12.62 -6.34 23.52
N ASP A 405 -13.90 -6.19 23.89
CA ASP A 405 -14.81 -7.29 24.23
C ASP A 405 -15.05 -8.14 22.96
N LEU A 406 -14.20 -9.15 22.73
CA LEU A 406 -14.15 -9.92 21.48
C LEU A 406 -15.19 -11.04 21.43
N ASP A 407 -15.65 -11.57 22.57
CA ASP A 407 -16.73 -12.57 22.59
C ASP A 407 -18.15 -11.96 22.71
N GLY A 408 -18.26 -10.69 23.14
CA GLY A 408 -19.53 -9.97 23.26
C GLY A 408 -20.25 -10.17 24.59
N ASN A 409 -19.57 -10.69 25.63
CA ASN A 409 -20.17 -10.90 26.95
C ASN A 409 -20.25 -9.64 27.82
N GLY A 410 -19.57 -8.55 27.42
CA GLY A 410 -19.62 -7.25 28.11
C GLY A 410 -18.67 -7.14 29.32
N LEU A 411 -17.65 -8.00 29.37
CA LEU A 411 -16.53 -8.03 30.32
C LEU A 411 -15.25 -8.29 29.52
N LEU A 412 -14.07 -8.00 30.09
CA LEU A 412 -12.78 -8.31 29.44
C LEU A 412 -12.04 -9.42 30.16
N SER A 413 -11.77 -10.51 29.44
CA SER A 413 -10.81 -11.54 29.86
C SER A 413 -9.36 -11.03 29.81
N LEU A 414 -8.44 -11.76 30.44
CA LEU A 414 -7.00 -11.45 30.35
C LEU A 414 -6.49 -11.51 28.91
N GLU A 415 -7.01 -12.42 28.08
CA GLU A 415 -6.62 -12.49 26.68
C GLU A 415 -7.12 -11.31 25.86
N GLU A 416 -8.33 -10.80 26.14
CA GLU A 416 -8.88 -9.60 25.49
C GLU A 416 -8.17 -8.33 25.93
N TYR A 417 -7.88 -8.19 27.23
CA TYR A 417 -7.04 -7.10 27.73
C TYR A 417 -5.62 -7.15 27.12
N ASN A 418 -5.06 -8.35 26.90
CA ASN A 418 -3.80 -8.52 26.19
C ASN A 418 -3.86 -8.25 24.67
N PHE A 419 -5.04 -8.20 24.03
CA PHE A 419 -5.17 -7.67 22.67
C PHE A 419 -5.16 -6.14 22.63
N PHE A 420 -5.64 -5.49 23.69
CA PHE A 420 -5.54 -4.05 23.90
C PHE A 420 -4.08 -3.65 24.17
N GLU A 421 -3.45 -4.19 25.22
CA GLU A 421 -2.05 -3.87 25.59
C GLU A 421 -1.06 -4.07 24.44
N LEU A 422 -1.12 -5.23 23.77
CA LEU A 422 -0.21 -5.53 22.66
C LEU A 422 -0.39 -4.58 21.46
N ARG A 423 -1.47 -3.80 21.40
CA ARG A 423 -1.65 -2.73 20.41
C ARG A 423 -1.36 -1.33 20.96
N THR A 424 -1.52 -1.07 22.26
CA THR A 424 -1.33 0.26 22.87
C THR A 424 0.08 0.47 23.39
N SER A 425 0.55 -0.40 24.30
CA SER A 425 1.89 -0.42 24.88
C SER A 425 2.87 -1.27 24.06
N GLY A 426 2.38 -2.31 23.39
CA GLY A 426 3.20 -3.29 22.66
C GLY A 426 3.72 -4.43 23.54
N GLU A 427 3.38 -4.43 24.83
CA GLU A 427 3.74 -5.47 25.78
C GLU A 427 2.52 -6.34 26.13
N LYS A 428 2.58 -7.06 27.25
CA LYS A 428 1.50 -7.92 27.74
C LYS A 428 1.34 -7.81 29.25
N CYS A 429 0.10 -7.75 29.69
CA CYS A 429 -0.28 -7.92 31.09
C CYS A 429 -0.07 -9.39 31.47
N ASP A 430 0.83 -9.65 32.42
CA ASP A 430 1.08 -10.96 33.03
C ASP A 430 0.05 -11.29 34.12
N GLU A 431 0.16 -12.47 34.75
CA GLU A 431 -0.82 -12.90 35.75
C GLU A 431 -0.72 -12.09 37.05
N GLU A 432 0.49 -11.60 37.36
CA GLU A 432 0.83 -10.73 38.48
C GLU A 432 0.23 -9.33 38.32
N ALA A 433 0.46 -8.64 37.20
CA ALA A 433 -0.17 -7.35 36.91
C ALA A 433 -1.69 -7.48 36.82
N TRP A 434 -2.21 -8.56 36.23
CA TRP A 434 -3.65 -8.82 36.20
C TRP A 434 -4.24 -9.16 37.58
N ALA A 435 -3.44 -9.64 38.54
CA ALA A 435 -3.86 -9.75 39.93
C ALA A 435 -4.01 -8.36 40.57
N VAL A 436 -3.05 -7.45 40.35
CA VAL A 436 -3.16 -6.05 40.80
C VAL A 436 -4.39 -5.36 40.19
N CYS A 437 -4.70 -5.60 38.91
CA CYS A 437 -5.93 -5.09 38.30
C CYS A 437 -7.20 -5.64 38.99
N LYS A 438 -7.23 -6.92 39.39
CA LYS A 438 -8.38 -7.54 40.08
C LYS A 438 -8.61 -7.00 41.48
N GLU A 439 -7.57 -6.57 42.17
CA GLU A 439 -7.65 -6.04 43.53
C GLU A 439 -8.07 -4.57 43.58
N ASN A 440 -7.77 -3.80 42.53
CA ASN A 440 -7.99 -2.34 42.51
C ASN A 440 -9.22 -1.88 41.68
N PHE A 441 -9.72 -2.69 40.73
CA PHE A 441 -10.80 -2.29 39.82
C PHE A 441 -12.05 -3.19 39.89
N GLU A 442 -13.18 -2.72 39.35
CA GLU A 442 -14.42 -3.49 39.33
C GLU A 442 -14.29 -4.73 38.42
N MET A 443 -14.33 -5.91 39.02
CA MET A 443 -14.31 -7.21 38.34
C MET A 443 -15.64 -7.96 38.50
N LYS A 444 -15.98 -8.79 37.51
CA LYS A 444 -17.12 -9.71 37.53
C LYS A 444 -16.71 -11.02 36.88
N LYS A 445 -16.97 -12.17 37.54
CA LYS A 445 -16.46 -13.50 37.13
C LYS A 445 -14.92 -13.59 36.95
N ASN A 446 -14.15 -12.70 37.57
CA ASN A 446 -12.70 -12.50 37.38
C ASN A 446 -12.29 -11.82 36.05
N GLU A 447 -13.26 -11.21 35.35
CA GLU A 447 -13.12 -10.43 34.10
C GLU A 447 -13.41 -8.95 34.41
N LEU A 448 -12.73 -8.02 33.72
CA LEU A 448 -12.80 -6.57 34.02
C LEU A 448 -14.13 -5.99 33.49
N THR A 449 -14.86 -5.23 34.31
CA THR A 449 -16.10 -4.60 33.84
C THR A 449 -15.81 -3.29 33.10
N ARG A 450 -16.82 -2.80 32.35
CA ARG A 450 -16.74 -1.49 31.68
C ARG A 450 -16.46 -0.35 32.65
N GLN A 451 -16.94 -0.43 33.89
CA GLN A 451 -16.66 0.58 34.90
C GLN A 451 -15.21 0.47 35.40
N GLY A 452 -14.74 -0.74 35.72
CA GLY A 452 -13.34 -0.97 36.08
C GLY A 452 -12.34 -0.52 35.01
N PHE A 453 -12.65 -0.72 33.73
CA PHE A 453 -11.82 -0.23 32.62
C PHE A 453 -11.78 1.31 32.52
N LEU A 454 -12.90 1.99 32.78
CA LEU A 454 -12.94 3.45 32.84
C LEU A 454 -12.17 4.01 34.03
N ASP A 455 -12.21 3.32 35.17
CA ASP A 455 -11.50 3.74 36.38
C ASP A 455 -9.99 3.46 36.29
N LEU A 456 -9.57 2.42 35.55
CA LEU A 456 -8.17 2.16 35.18
C LEU A 456 -7.58 3.30 34.33
N ASN A 457 -8.28 3.71 33.27
CA ASN A 457 -7.86 4.85 32.44
C ASN A 457 -7.90 6.19 33.20
N LEU A 458 -8.70 6.28 34.29
CA LEU A 458 -8.69 7.43 35.19
C LEU A 458 -7.54 7.37 36.22
N MET A 459 -7.09 6.19 36.63
CA MET A 459 -5.89 6.03 37.46
C MET A 459 -4.65 6.48 36.69
N GLU A 460 -4.45 5.99 35.45
CA GLU A 460 -3.38 6.42 34.54
C GLU A 460 -3.34 7.97 34.40
N ALA A 461 -4.51 8.59 34.22
CA ALA A 461 -4.63 10.05 34.15
C ALA A 461 -4.23 10.78 35.44
N ASN A 462 -4.45 10.18 36.61
CA ASN A 462 -4.08 10.76 37.91
C ASN A 462 -2.59 10.59 38.20
N ASP A 463 -2.02 9.43 37.89
CA ASP A 463 -0.60 9.14 38.09
C ASP A 463 0.29 10.04 37.21
N CYS A 464 -0.14 10.31 35.97
CA CYS A 464 0.49 11.32 35.10
C CYS A 464 0.10 12.78 35.45
N GLY A 465 -0.51 13.04 36.62
CA GLY A 465 -0.83 14.37 37.14
C GLY A 465 -1.90 15.15 36.35
N GLY A 466 -2.56 14.50 35.38
CA GLY A 466 -3.46 15.10 34.40
C GLY A 466 -2.83 15.39 33.03
N ASP A 467 -1.59 14.95 32.77
CA ASP A 467 -1.02 14.98 31.42
C ASP A 467 -1.72 13.92 30.53
N PRO A 468 -2.34 14.31 29.39
CA PRO A 468 -3.04 13.38 28.50
C PRO A 468 -2.11 12.64 27.51
N SER A 469 -0.78 12.79 27.61
CA SER A 469 0.16 12.33 26.57
C SER A 469 0.11 10.81 26.32
N ASP A 470 0.11 9.98 27.36
CA ASP A 470 0.14 8.52 27.22
C ASP A 470 -1.23 7.95 26.81
N LEU A 471 -2.32 8.47 27.40
CA LEU A 471 -3.70 8.26 26.95
C LEU A 471 -3.88 8.58 25.46
N TRP A 472 -3.17 9.59 24.94
CA TRP A 472 -3.16 9.90 23.51
C TRP A 472 -2.38 8.90 22.67
N VAL A 473 -1.31 8.27 23.17
CA VAL A 473 -0.64 7.15 22.49
C VAL A 473 -1.62 5.98 22.37
N THR A 474 -2.31 5.62 23.47
CA THR A 474 -3.37 4.60 23.51
C THR A 474 -4.47 4.89 22.48
N LEU A 475 -5.02 6.11 22.45
CA LEU A 475 -6.06 6.50 21.49
C LEU A 475 -5.60 6.45 20.02
N LEU A 476 -4.40 6.99 19.72
CA LEU A 476 -3.83 6.97 18.36
C LEU A 476 -3.58 5.54 17.88
N SER A 477 -3.04 4.68 18.75
CA SER A 477 -2.83 3.25 18.49
C SER A 477 -4.12 2.47 18.23
N LEU A 478 -5.27 2.95 18.71
CA LEU A 478 -6.59 2.36 18.45
C LEU A 478 -7.33 3.03 17.27
N GLY A 479 -6.65 3.91 16.52
CA GLY A 479 -7.15 4.54 15.30
C GLY A 479 -8.06 5.76 15.51
N TYR A 480 -8.10 6.32 16.72
CA TYR A 480 -8.74 7.61 17.00
C TYR A 480 -7.81 8.77 16.61
N ASN A 481 -8.38 9.84 16.08
CA ASN A 481 -7.67 11.09 15.87
C ASN A 481 -7.76 12.03 17.08
N LYS A 482 -7.01 13.15 17.06
CA LYS A 482 -6.99 14.15 18.14
C LYS A 482 -8.34 14.85 18.40
N ALA A 483 -9.37 14.65 17.57
CA ALA A 483 -10.74 15.11 17.79
C ALA A 483 -11.67 14.01 18.36
N LEU A 484 -11.10 12.88 18.83
CA LEU A 484 -11.81 11.69 19.32
C LEU A 484 -12.75 11.07 18.26
N GLU A 485 -12.39 11.16 16.97
CA GLU A 485 -13.07 10.39 15.92
C GLU A 485 -12.23 9.18 15.53
N MET A 486 -12.81 7.98 15.57
CA MET A 486 -12.21 6.77 14.99
C MET A 486 -12.17 6.91 13.46
N THR A 487 -10.96 7.05 12.90
CA THR A 487 -10.73 7.26 11.46
C THR A 487 -9.73 6.31 10.83
N GLU A 488 -8.86 5.69 11.63
CA GLU A 488 -7.80 4.77 11.16
C GLU A 488 -8.03 3.33 11.67
N ALA A 489 -9.25 3.04 12.14
CA ALA A 489 -9.72 1.73 12.52
C ALA A 489 -11.10 1.41 11.91
N CYS A 490 -11.42 0.12 11.79
CA CYS A 490 -12.73 -0.39 11.37
C CYS A 490 -13.11 -1.64 12.19
N PRO A 491 -13.90 -1.48 13.26
CA PRO A 491 -14.54 -2.56 13.97
C PRO A 491 -15.39 -3.44 13.04
N PHE A 492 -15.38 -4.75 13.27
CA PHE A 492 -16.18 -5.73 12.55
C PHE A 492 -16.68 -6.82 13.49
N VAL A 493 -17.63 -7.61 13.02
CA VAL A 493 -18.10 -8.82 13.71
C VAL A 493 -18.22 -9.98 12.73
N ILE A 494 -17.84 -11.17 13.20
CA ILE A 494 -17.92 -12.43 12.47
C ILE A 494 -18.97 -13.32 13.15
N ASP A 495 -19.98 -13.73 12.38
CA ASP A 495 -20.99 -14.71 12.80
C ASP A 495 -20.68 -16.07 12.13
N ILE A 496 -20.74 -17.17 12.90
CA ILE A 496 -20.54 -18.54 12.41
C ILE A 496 -21.68 -19.42 12.92
N CYS A 497 -22.56 -19.87 12.03
CA CYS A 497 -23.65 -20.81 12.36
C CYS A 497 -23.43 -22.14 11.66
N ALA A 498 -23.47 -23.25 12.41
CA ALA A 498 -23.28 -24.59 11.90
C ALA A 498 -24.47 -25.49 12.22
N GLU A 499 -24.93 -26.22 11.21
CA GLU A 499 -26.11 -27.09 11.24
C GLU A 499 -26.03 -28.24 12.26
N LYS A 500 -24.86 -28.88 12.41
CA LYS A 500 -24.73 -30.17 13.10
C LYS A 500 -23.93 -30.12 14.40
N CYS A 501 -23.26 -29.03 14.72
CA CYS A 501 -22.42 -28.94 15.93
C CYS A 501 -22.07 -27.50 16.29
N LYS A 502 -21.94 -27.19 17.59
CA LYS A 502 -21.48 -25.88 18.04
C LYS A 502 -20.05 -25.63 17.56
N PRO A 503 -19.80 -24.59 16.73
CA PRO A 503 -18.45 -24.23 16.34
C PRO A 503 -17.68 -23.72 17.56
N ARG A 504 -16.43 -24.15 17.72
CA ARG A 504 -15.50 -23.53 18.68
C ARG A 504 -14.69 -22.47 17.93
N PHE A 505 -14.79 -21.22 18.36
CA PHE A 505 -14.26 -20.07 17.64
C PHE A 505 -13.56 -19.15 18.65
N LYS A 506 -12.33 -18.70 18.35
CA LYS A 506 -11.58 -17.73 19.18
C LYS A 506 -10.60 -16.93 18.32
N ALA A 507 -10.37 -15.66 18.66
CA ALA A 507 -9.22 -14.90 18.22
C ALA A 507 -7.93 -15.50 18.81
N ILE A 508 -6.81 -15.43 18.07
CA ILE A 508 -5.54 -16.08 18.47
C ILE A 508 -4.40 -15.07 18.59
N TYR A 509 -4.23 -14.21 17.59
CA TYR A 509 -3.24 -13.13 17.59
C TYR A 509 -3.66 -12.01 16.63
N LEU A 510 -3.01 -10.86 16.78
CA LEU A 510 -3.15 -9.67 15.95
C LEU A 510 -1.95 -9.61 14.98
N GLU A 511 -2.18 -9.38 13.68
CA GLU A 511 -1.11 -9.44 12.67
C GLU A 511 -1.44 -8.54 11.46
N ALA A 512 -0.42 -8.03 10.76
CA ALA A 512 -0.53 -7.33 9.47
C ALA A 512 -0.98 -8.25 8.30
N GLY A 513 -0.78 -7.78 7.05
CA GLY A 513 -1.12 -8.51 5.81
C GLY A 513 -0.25 -9.75 5.57
N SER A 514 -0.53 -10.84 6.28
CA SER A 514 0.31 -12.05 6.31
C SER A 514 0.55 -12.71 4.95
N SER A 515 1.65 -13.49 4.86
CA SER A 515 1.99 -14.23 3.63
C SER A 515 0.86 -15.19 3.24
N GLU A 516 0.19 -15.76 4.23
CA GLU A 516 -0.95 -16.67 4.16
C GLU A 516 -2.16 -15.98 3.55
N LEU A 517 -2.47 -14.76 4.01
CA LEU A 517 -3.57 -13.95 3.49
C LEU A 517 -3.29 -13.47 2.06
N ASN A 518 -2.11 -12.92 1.80
CA ASN A 518 -1.70 -12.51 0.45
C ASN A 518 -1.71 -13.68 -0.55
N ARG A 519 -1.26 -14.87 -0.12
CA ARG A 519 -1.31 -16.12 -0.89
C ARG A 519 -2.75 -16.61 -1.10
N ALA A 520 -3.65 -16.40 -0.14
CA ALA A 520 -5.07 -16.71 -0.28
C ALA A 520 -5.79 -15.77 -1.27
N VAL A 521 -5.52 -14.47 -1.19
CA VAL A 521 -6.02 -13.45 -2.14
C VAL A 521 -5.52 -13.71 -3.56
N CYS A 522 -4.23 -14.06 -3.74
CA CYS A 522 -3.72 -14.43 -5.06
C CYS A 522 -4.43 -15.68 -5.60
N LYS A 523 -4.61 -16.72 -4.76
CA LYS A 523 -5.28 -17.96 -5.17
C LYS A 523 -6.76 -17.77 -5.51
N SER A 524 -7.53 -16.97 -4.76
CA SER A 524 -8.94 -16.71 -5.07
C SER A 524 -9.08 -16.03 -6.45
N VAL A 525 -8.28 -15.01 -6.70
CA VAL A 525 -8.27 -14.25 -7.96
C VAL A 525 -7.83 -15.12 -9.14
N VAL A 526 -6.81 -15.98 -8.98
CA VAL A 526 -6.37 -16.92 -10.03
C VAL A 526 -7.42 -18.01 -10.30
N THR A 527 -8.20 -18.41 -9.29
CA THR A 527 -9.22 -19.47 -9.43
C THR A 527 -10.54 -18.96 -10.03
N LYS A 528 -10.88 -17.67 -9.83
CA LYS A 528 -12.20 -17.09 -10.15
C LYS A 528 -12.16 -15.93 -11.16
N GLY A 529 -10.99 -15.39 -11.47
CA GLY A 529 -10.81 -14.23 -12.33
C GLY A 529 -10.62 -14.55 -13.81
N GLU A 530 -10.83 -13.54 -14.65
CA GLU A 530 -10.48 -13.57 -16.06
C GLU A 530 -8.95 -13.50 -16.19
N ALA A 531 -8.35 -14.49 -16.85
CA ALA A 531 -6.91 -14.58 -17.07
C ALA A 531 -6.53 -14.05 -18.46
N LYS A 532 -5.57 -13.12 -18.53
CA LYS A 532 -5.03 -12.59 -19.79
C LYS A 532 -3.51 -12.63 -19.78
N ALA A 533 -2.93 -13.38 -20.71
CA ALA A 533 -1.51 -13.29 -21.01
C ALA A 533 -1.17 -11.91 -21.58
N MET A 534 0.04 -11.42 -21.35
CA MET A 534 0.51 -10.14 -21.89
C MET A 534 0.97 -10.29 -23.35
N ASP A 535 0.62 -9.34 -24.22
CA ASP A 535 0.92 -9.40 -25.66
C ASP A 535 2.43 -9.58 -25.92
N GLY A 536 2.82 -10.73 -26.48
CA GLY A 536 4.23 -11.07 -26.75
C GLY A 536 5.05 -11.49 -25.52
N CYS A 537 4.41 -11.72 -24.37
CA CYS A 537 5.04 -12.11 -23.11
C CYS A 537 4.17 -13.12 -22.33
N GLU A 538 3.91 -14.29 -22.93
CA GLU A 538 2.99 -15.33 -22.41
C GLU A 538 3.30 -15.82 -20.99
N ASN A 539 4.56 -15.70 -20.54
CA ASN A 539 4.96 -16.02 -19.17
C ASN A 539 4.39 -15.06 -18.11
N ILE A 540 3.86 -13.89 -18.50
CA ILE A 540 3.23 -12.91 -17.62
C ILE A 540 1.72 -12.93 -17.83
N ILE A 541 0.97 -13.25 -16.78
CA ILE A 541 -0.49 -13.33 -16.84
C ILE A 541 -1.09 -12.36 -15.83
N ILE A 542 -2.01 -11.52 -16.31
CA ILE A 542 -2.83 -10.64 -15.49
C ILE A 542 -4.17 -11.33 -15.25
N TYR A 543 -4.48 -11.60 -13.99
CA TYR A 543 -5.77 -12.10 -13.54
C TYR A 543 -6.61 -10.95 -13.00
N THR A 544 -7.81 -10.72 -13.54
CA THR A 544 -8.77 -9.74 -12.99
C THR A 544 -10.02 -10.45 -12.50
N TYR A 545 -10.29 -10.37 -11.20
CA TYR A 545 -11.50 -10.92 -10.58
C TYR A 545 -12.40 -9.80 -10.05
N GLN A 546 -13.67 -9.82 -10.45
CA GLN A 546 -14.72 -8.94 -9.91
C GLN A 546 -15.60 -9.72 -8.94
N SER A 547 -15.78 -9.19 -7.73
CA SER A 547 -16.64 -9.75 -6.68
C SER A 547 -17.53 -8.65 -6.13
N GLY A 548 -18.79 -8.60 -6.57
CA GLY A 548 -19.72 -7.51 -6.25
C GLY A 548 -19.18 -6.16 -6.71
N ARG A 549 -18.93 -5.25 -5.76
CA ARG A 549 -18.33 -3.92 -5.97
C ARG A 549 -16.80 -3.88 -5.91
N ARG A 550 -16.12 -5.01 -5.70
CA ARG A 550 -14.65 -5.11 -5.69
C ARG A 550 -14.14 -5.61 -7.03
N ILE A 551 -13.04 -5.04 -7.50
CA ILE A 551 -12.16 -5.62 -8.51
C ILE A 551 -10.81 -5.86 -7.85
N THR A 552 -10.21 -7.03 -8.06
CA THR A 552 -8.81 -7.31 -7.68
C THR A 552 -8.04 -7.77 -8.90
N SER A 553 -6.86 -7.18 -9.13
CA SER A 553 -5.95 -7.59 -10.19
C SER A 553 -4.69 -8.21 -9.59
N VAL A 554 -4.31 -9.40 -10.06
CA VAL A 554 -3.12 -10.15 -9.65
C VAL A 554 -2.24 -10.39 -10.87
N ILE A 555 -0.93 -10.27 -10.68
CA ILE A 555 0.09 -10.55 -11.69
C ILE A 555 0.76 -11.86 -11.33
N GLU A 556 0.74 -12.83 -12.23
CA GLU A 556 1.54 -14.06 -12.14
C GLU A 556 2.75 -13.95 -13.07
N ASN A 557 3.94 -14.19 -12.54
CA ASN A 557 5.20 -14.23 -13.28
C ASN A 557 5.73 -15.67 -13.34
N LYS A 558 5.57 -16.32 -14.50
CA LYS A 558 6.08 -17.68 -14.77
C LYS A 558 7.52 -17.71 -15.24
N SER A 559 8.12 -16.55 -15.49
CA SER A 559 9.53 -16.46 -15.91
C SER A 559 10.49 -16.61 -14.73
N ASP A 560 11.74 -16.91 -15.07
CA ASP A 560 12.89 -17.03 -14.17
C ASP A 560 13.51 -15.66 -13.83
N ASN A 561 13.00 -14.58 -14.44
CA ASN A 561 13.46 -13.21 -14.24
C ASN A 561 12.45 -12.41 -13.41
N LYS A 562 12.95 -11.44 -12.64
CA LYS A 562 12.11 -10.43 -11.97
C LYS A 562 11.53 -9.49 -13.04
N VAL A 563 10.22 -9.35 -13.10
CA VAL A 563 9.54 -8.43 -14.05
C VAL A 563 8.96 -7.22 -13.33
N ILE A 564 8.73 -6.15 -14.09
CA ILE A 564 8.18 -4.91 -13.56
C ILE A 564 7.11 -4.44 -14.52
N ILE A 565 5.89 -4.38 -14.00
CA ILE A 565 4.68 -4.09 -14.78
C ILE A 565 4.19 -2.71 -14.39
N HIS A 566 4.24 -1.77 -15.34
CA HIS A 566 3.64 -0.46 -15.23
C HIS A 566 2.12 -0.60 -15.34
N VAL A 567 1.39 0.05 -14.45
CA VAL A 567 -0.07 -0.07 -14.29
C VAL A 567 -0.65 1.33 -14.42
N ASN A 568 -1.50 1.55 -15.42
CA ASN A 568 -2.16 2.83 -15.67
C ASN A 568 -3.67 2.70 -15.48
N ASN A 569 -4.24 3.51 -14.59
CA ASN A 569 -5.69 3.61 -14.34
C ASN A 569 -6.29 4.99 -14.70
N GLU A 570 -5.58 5.89 -15.40
CA GLU A 570 -6.04 7.25 -15.76
C GLU A 570 -7.39 7.28 -16.49
N GLN A 571 -7.72 6.21 -17.22
CA GLN A 571 -8.98 6.08 -17.96
C GLN A 571 -10.14 5.61 -17.09
N SER A 572 -9.87 5.17 -15.85
CA SER A 572 -10.87 4.78 -14.89
C SER A 572 -11.67 5.99 -14.37
N LYS A 573 -12.94 5.78 -14.03
CA LYS A 573 -13.85 6.83 -13.55
C LYS A 573 -14.66 6.35 -12.36
N ASN A 574 -14.86 7.24 -11.39
CA ASN A 574 -15.55 6.94 -10.13
C ASN A 574 -14.90 5.75 -9.37
N CYS A 575 -13.56 5.68 -9.38
CA CYS A 575 -12.78 4.60 -8.77
C CYS A 575 -11.96 5.07 -7.56
N LEU A 576 -11.86 4.21 -6.55
CA LEU A 576 -10.82 4.19 -5.51
C LEU A 576 -9.93 2.96 -5.76
N SER A 577 -8.63 3.13 -5.93
CA SER A 577 -7.66 2.02 -5.87
C SER A 577 -7.15 1.86 -4.44
N SER A 578 -6.68 0.66 -4.06
CA SER A 578 -5.93 0.46 -2.81
C SER A 578 -4.61 1.24 -2.86
N ARG A 579 -3.94 1.23 -4.02
CA ARG A 579 -2.79 2.09 -4.32
C ARG A 579 -3.21 3.56 -4.25
N ARG A 580 -2.37 4.42 -3.67
CA ARG A 580 -2.64 5.87 -3.51
C ARG A 580 -2.49 6.67 -4.84
N LEU A 581 -2.18 6.00 -5.95
CA LEU A 581 -1.66 6.59 -7.18
C LEU A 581 -2.39 5.99 -8.40
N THR A 582 -2.71 6.83 -9.41
CA THR A 582 -3.44 6.44 -10.64
C THR A 582 -2.59 5.61 -11.60
N VAL A 583 -1.32 5.97 -11.70
CA VAL A 583 -0.27 5.25 -12.41
C VAL A 583 0.76 4.79 -11.38
N PHE A 584 1.28 3.57 -11.50
CA PHE A 584 2.32 3.00 -10.64
C PHE A 584 3.05 1.84 -11.32
N ALA A 585 4.08 1.29 -10.67
CA ALA A 585 4.82 0.12 -11.16
C ALA A 585 4.84 -0.99 -10.10
N VAL A 586 4.58 -2.23 -10.51
CA VAL A 586 4.56 -3.42 -9.65
C VAL A 586 5.73 -4.31 -9.99
N GLU A 587 6.63 -4.54 -9.03
CA GLU A 587 7.79 -5.43 -9.16
C GLU A 587 7.43 -6.85 -8.71
N VAL A 588 7.50 -7.83 -9.62
CA VAL A 588 7.08 -9.22 -9.38
C VAL A 588 8.28 -10.16 -9.51
N ALA A 589 8.57 -10.89 -8.43
CA ALA A 589 9.68 -11.84 -8.36
C ALA A 589 9.53 -13.02 -9.34
N PRO A 590 10.61 -13.75 -9.67
CA PRO A 590 10.53 -14.98 -10.45
C PRO A 590 9.57 -16.00 -9.84
N LYS A 591 8.84 -16.75 -10.70
CA LYS A 591 7.92 -17.84 -10.32
C LYS A 591 6.91 -17.47 -9.21
N SER A 592 6.51 -16.20 -9.11
CA SER A 592 5.65 -15.70 -8.03
C SER A 592 4.38 -15.00 -8.53
N MET A 593 3.48 -14.71 -7.58
CA MET A 593 2.30 -13.88 -7.79
C MET A 593 2.35 -12.64 -6.90
N MET A 594 1.79 -11.53 -7.36
CA MET A 594 1.59 -10.33 -6.54
C MET A 594 0.24 -9.67 -6.85
N VAL A 595 -0.43 -9.14 -5.82
CA VAL A 595 -1.59 -8.27 -5.99
C VAL A 595 -1.12 -6.93 -6.57
N SER A 596 -1.56 -6.62 -7.79
CA SER A 596 -1.31 -5.34 -8.44
C SER A 596 -2.05 -4.23 -7.68
N GLN A 597 -3.35 -4.41 -7.51
CA GLN A 597 -4.25 -3.48 -6.83
C GLN A 597 -5.61 -4.13 -6.54
N HIS A 598 -6.30 -3.55 -5.56
CA HIS A 598 -7.77 -3.64 -5.45
C HIS A 598 -8.38 -2.33 -5.96
N VAL A 599 -9.58 -2.38 -6.51
CA VAL A 599 -10.35 -1.19 -6.93
C VAL A 599 -11.81 -1.34 -6.52
N MET A 600 -12.42 -0.24 -6.08
CA MET A 600 -13.81 -0.12 -5.67
C MET A 600 -14.43 1.17 -6.25
N PRO A 601 -15.76 1.33 -6.29
CA PRO A 601 -16.37 2.61 -6.62
C PRO A 601 -16.03 3.66 -5.55
N LEU A 602 -15.77 4.90 -5.97
CA LEU A 602 -15.63 6.05 -5.07
C LEU A 602 -16.99 6.44 -4.47
N LYS A 603 -17.99 6.63 -5.33
CA LYS A 603 -19.41 6.78 -4.96
C LYS A 603 -20.17 5.57 -5.45
N GLU A 604 -20.81 4.86 -4.52
CA GLU A 604 -21.42 3.55 -4.80
C GLU A 604 -22.71 3.58 -5.64
N GLN A 605 -23.35 4.75 -5.75
CA GLN A 605 -24.65 4.94 -6.41
C GLN A 605 -24.52 5.66 -7.77
N GLU A 606 -23.30 6.00 -8.19
CA GLU A 606 -22.98 6.49 -9.53
C GLU A 606 -22.36 5.36 -10.36
N GLU A 607 -22.48 5.41 -11.69
CA GLU A 607 -21.80 4.45 -12.56
C GLU A 607 -20.28 4.55 -12.38
N TRP A 608 -19.57 3.43 -12.57
CA TRP A 608 -18.10 3.43 -12.52
C TRP A 608 -17.49 2.57 -13.62
N LEU A 609 -16.32 3.03 -14.09
CA LEU A 609 -15.57 2.44 -15.18
C LEU A 609 -14.19 2.10 -14.65
N TYR A 610 -13.89 0.82 -14.49
CA TYR A 610 -12.52 0.37 -14.36
C TYR A 610 -11.93 0.26 -15.77
N SER A 611 -10.83 0.96 -16.02
CA SER A 611 -10.05 0.82 -17.25
C SER A 611 -8.58 0.89 -16.87
N CYS A 612 -7.93 -0.26 -16.96
CA CYS A 612 -6.55 -0.48 -16.52
C CYS A 612 -5.72 -1.06 -17.66
N VAL A 613 -4.53 -0.50 -17.86
CA VAL A 613 -3.53 -1.01 -18.80
C VAL A 613 -2.30 -1.45 -18.00
N HIS A 614 -1.93 -2.72 -18.15
CA HIS A 614 -0.70 -3.29 -17.64
C HIS A 614 0.31 -3.35 -18.79
N SER A 615 1.54 -2.88 -18.60
CA SER A 615 2.60 -2.94 -19.62
C SER A 615 3.97 -3.25 -19.03
N LEU A 616 4.77 -4.02 -19.76
CA LEU A 616 6.15 -4.34 -19.39
C LEU A 616 7.04 -3.11 -19.60
N VAL A 617 7.88 -2.81 -18.60
CA VAL A 617 8.77 -1.62 -18.56
C VAL A 617 9.97 -1.76 -19.50
#